data_AF-A0A3D2INZ7-F1
#
_entry.id   AF-A0A3D2INZ7-F1
#
_cell.length_a   1.000
_cell.length_b   1.000
_cell.length_c   1.000
_cell.angle_alpha   90.00
_cell.angle_beta   90.00
_cell.angle_gamma   90.00
#
_symmetry.space_group_name_H-M   'P 1'
#
loop_
_entity.id
_entity.type
_entity.pdbx_description
1 polymer ?
#
loop_
_entity_poly.entity_id
_entity_poly.type
_entity_poly.pdbx_seq_one_letter_code
_entity_poly.pdbx_strand_id
1 'polypeptide(L)'
;GVPLIVDNTFPTPVNLRPIEWGADIVTHSTTKYMDGHGAAVGGAIVDSGHFDWMAHAEKFPGLTTPDESYHGIVYAEKFGQEGAFITKATSQLMRDFGCVQSPQSAFYLNMGLESLHVRMARHVENGLAVARFLEEHPLVTKVHYPGLPSDGSYALA
;
A
#
# COMPACT_ATOMS: atom_id res chain seq x y z
N GLY A 1 -3.66 21.27 -1.06
CA GLY A 1 -4.10 19.88 -1.13
C GLY A 1 -3.88 19.20 0.21
N VAL A 2 -4.40 18.00 0.34
CA VAL A 2 -4.08 17.03 1.39
C VAL A 2 -3.77 15.73 0.64
N PRO A 3 -2.61 15.07 0.87
CA PRO A 3 -2.29 13.85 0.16
C PRO A 3 -3.22 12.71 0.59
N LEU A 4 -3.60 11.87 -0.36
CA LEU A 4 -4.37 10.65 -0.11
C LEU A 4 -3.43 9.46 0.08
N ILE A 5 -3.47 8.85 1.26
CA ILE A 5 -2.75 7.62 1.59
C ILE A 5 -3.73 6.45 1.59
N VAL A 6 -3.44 5.40 0.82
CA VAL A 6 -4.30 4.20 0.71
C VAL A 6 -3.52 2.96 1.13
N ASP A 7 -4.05 2.20 2.10
CA ASP A 7 -3.59 0.83 2.35
C ASP A 7 -4.18 -0.08 1.27
N ASN A 8 -3.31 -0.63 0.42
CA ASN A 8 -3.69 -1.49 -0.69
C ASN A 8 -3.31 -2.96 -0.46
N THR A 9 -3.24 -3.38 0.82
CA THR A 9 -2.87 -4.74 1.17
C THR A 9 -3.87 -5.77 0.65
N PHE A 10 -5.19 -5.50 0.72
CA PHE A 10 -6.24 -6.46 0.37
C PHE A 10 -6.41 -6.66 -1.14
N PRO A 11 -6.56 -5.59 -1.95
CA PRO A 11 -6.65 -5.78 -3.40
C PRO A 11 -5.33 -6.28 -3.98
N THR A 12 -4.20 -5.87 -3.39
CA THR A 12 -2.84 -6.00 -3.95
C THR A 12 -2.68 -5.21 -5.26
N PRO A 13 -1.45 -4.91 -5.72
CA PRO A 13 -1.25 -4.22 -7.01
C PRO A 13 -1.74 -5.04 -8.22
N VAL A 14 -2.06 -6.32 -8.04
CA VAL A 14 -2.63 -7.17 -9.09
C VAL A 14 -4.05 -6.76 -9.44
N ASN A 15 -4.89 -6.49 -8.44
CA ASN A 15 -6.31 -6.21 -8.66
C ASN A 15 -6.63 -4.71 -8.68
N LEU A 16 -5.85 -3.88 -7.97
CA LEU A 16 -6.06 -2.43 -7.94
C LEU A 16 -4.74 -1.70 -7.80
N ARG A 17 -4.54 -0.65 -8.61
CA ARG A 17 -3.41 0.29 -8.51
C ARG A 17 -3.93 1.67 -8.11
N PRO A 18 -4.07 1.99 -6.80
CA PRO A 18 -4.73 3.22 -6.36
C PRO A 18 -4.12 4.52 -6.88
N ILE A 19 -2.84 4.51 -7.25
CA ILE A 19 -2.17 5.66 -7.86
C ILE A 19 -2.85 6.07 -9.19
N GLU A 20 -3.35 5.10 -9.96
CA GLU A 20 -4.11 5.36 -11.20
C GLU A 20 -5.48 6.01 -10.90
N TRP A 21 -5.91 6.01 -9.64
CA TRP A 21 -7.17 6.56 -9.15
C TRP A 21 -6.97 7.80 -8.27
N GLY A 22 -5.77 8.37 -8.26
CA GLY A 22 -5.45 9.62 -7.55
C GLY A 22 -4.97 9.45 -6.10
N ALA A 23 -4.58 8.25 -5.68
CA ALA A 23 -3.82 8.10 -4.44
C ALA A 23 -2.40 8.64 -4.61
N ASP A 24 -1.92 9.41 -3.64
CA ASP A 24 -0.57 9.98 -3.66
C ASP A 24 0.45 9.01 -3.07
N ILE A 25 0.07 8.28 -2.02
CA ILE A 25 0.91 7.29 -1.34
C ILE A 25 0.13 6.00 -1.17
N VAL A 26 0.77 4.86 -1.44
CA VAL A 26 0.21 3.54 -1.20
C VAL A 26 1.04 2.81 -0.16
N THR A 27 0.38 2.21 0.82
CA THR A 27 1.02 1.34 1.82
C THR A 27 0.60 -0.10 1.62
N HIS A 28 1.51 -1.01 1.95
CA HIS A 28 1.25 -2.44 1.98
C HIS A 28 1.81 -3.07 3.25
N SER A 29 1.04 -3.94 3.88
CA SER A 29 1.59 -4.97 4.76
C SER A 29 2.07 -6.12 3.89
N THR A 30 3.38 -6.16 3.62
CA THR A 30 4.00 -7.16 2.75
C THR A 30 3.92 -8.56 3.36
N THR A 31 3.73 -8.66 4.68
CA THR A 31 3.44 -9.90 5.43
C THR A 31 2.29 -10.73 4.84
N LYS A 32 1.30 -10.09 4.20
CA LYS A 32 0.04 -10.74 3.83
C LYS A 32 0.15 -11.39 2.45
N TYR A 33 -0.62 -10.92 1.48
CA TYR A 33 -0.70 -11.56 0.18
C TYR A 33 0.60 -11.43 -0.63
N MET A 34 1.41 -10.40 -0.40
CA MET A 34 2.68 -10.22 -1.12
C MET A 34 3.71 -11.30 -0.76
N ASP A 35 3.97 -11.53 0.54
CA ASP A 35 4.70 -12.71 1.02
C ASP A 35 3.94 -13.99 0.63
N GLY A 36 2.66 -14.08 0.98
CA GLY A 36 1.75 -15.15 0.55
C GLY A 36 1.96 -16.50 1.25
N HIS A 37 2.97 -16.62 2.11
CA HIS A 37 3.37 -17.89 2.73
C HIS A 37 3.45 -17.84 4.27
N GLY A 38 3.19 -16.68 4.88
CA GLY A 38 3.35 -16.47 6.31
C GLY A 38 4.80 -16.59 6.78
N ALA A 39 5.76 -16.36 5.88
CA ALA A 39 7.17 -16.65 6.12
C ALA A 39 7.92 -15.45 6.72
N ALA A 40 7.49 -14.22 6.42
CA ALA A 40 8.13 -13.01 6.91
C ALA A 40 7.11 -11.89 7.21
N VAL A 41 7.40 -11.12 8.26
CA VAL A 41 6.72 -9.84 8.52
C VAL A 41 7.41 -8.72 7.75
N GLY A 42 6.63 -7.81 7.17
CA GLY A 42 7.15 -6.61 6.54
C GLY A 42 6.08 -5.60 6.16
N GLY A 43 6.56 -4.45 5.65
CA GLY A 43 5.74 -3.41 5.07
C GLY A 43 6.45 -2.72 3.90
N ALA A 44 5.68 -2.01 3.09
CA ALA A 44 6.20 -1.17 2.02
C ALA A 44 5.41 0.14 1.93
N ILE A 45 6.12 1.20 1.58
CA ILE A 45 5.56 2.51 1.21
C ILE A 45 5.92 2.73 -0.26
N VAL A 46 4.92 3.02 -1.08
CA VAL A 46 5.06 3.35 -2.49
C VAL A 46 4.60 4.78 -2.68
N ASP A 47 5.50 5.63 -3.13
CA ASP A 47 5.24 7.04 -3.43
C ASP A 47 4.90 7.19 -4.91
N SER A 48 3.79 7.85 -5.22
CA SER A 48 3.40 8.13 -6.61
C SER A 48 4.29 9.17 -7.27
N GLY A 49 4.87 10.07 -6.48
CA GLY A 49 5.59 11.22 -7.00
C GLY A 49 4.73 12.34 -7.58
N HIS A 50 3.40 12.27 -7.45
CA HIS A 50 2.49 13.21 -8.13
C HIS A 50 2.03 14.39 -7.26
N PHE A 51 2.16 14.30 -5.92
CA PHE A 51 1.66 15.34 -5.03
C PHE A 51 2.60 16.56 -4.99
N ASP A 52 2.06 17.74 -5.29
CA ASP A 52 2.83 18.99 -5.23
C ASP A 52 3.02 19.48 -3.79
N TRP A 53 4.11 19.06 -3.17
CA TRP A 53 4.51 19.49 -1.82
C TRP A 53 4.75 21.00 -1.73
N MET A 54 5.33 21.62 -2.77
CA MET A 54 5.71 23.04 -2.77
C MET A 54 4.52 23.97 -2.95
N ALA A 55 3.50 23.56 -3.72
CA ALA A 55 2.24 24.30 -3.82
C ALA A 55 1.50 24.45 -2.47
N HIS A 56 1.88 23.66 -1.47
CA HIS A 56 1.27 23.61 -0.14
C HIS A 56 2.33 23.65 0.97
N ALA A 57 3.43 24.38 0.73
CA ALA A 57 4.61 24.37 1.57
C ALA A 57 4.32 24.65 3.05
N GLU A 58 3.36 25.53 3.35
CA GLU A 58 2.94 25.87 4.72
C GLU A 58 2.35 24.69 5.49
N LYS A 59 1.82 23.68 4.80
CA LYS A 59 1.23 22.47 5.41
C LYS A 59 2.25 21.35 5.60
N PHE A 60 3.35 21.36 4.85
CA PHE A 60 4.33 20.27 4.82
C PHE A 60 5.75 20.77 5.11
N PRO A 61 5.98 21.55 6.18
CA PRO A 61 7.29 22.17 6.46
C PRO A 61 8.41 21.14 6.59
N GLY A 62 8.11 19.91 7.02
CA GLY A 62 9.11 18.83 7.05
C GLY A 62 9.70 18.50 5.68
N LEU A 63 8.99 18.72 4.58
CA LEU A 63 9.47 18.48 3.22
C LEU A 63 9.96 19.76 2.53
N THR A 64 9.43 20.91 2.92
CA THR A 64 9.57 22.19 2.20
C THR A 64 10.42 23.24 2.92
N THR A 65 10.94 22.94 4.11
CA THR A 65 11.89 23.80 4.83
C THR A 65 13.21 23.07 5.12
N PRO A 66 14.31 23.80 5.40
CA PRO A 66 15.61 23.18 5.66
C PRO A 66 15.57 22.19 6.84
N ASP A 67 16.02 20.96 6.61
CA ASP A 67 16.16 19.94 7.66
C ASP A 67 17.59 19.93 8.21
N GLU A 68 17.77 20.51 9.39
CA GLU A 68 19.07 20.58 10.08
C GLU A 68 19.66 19.19 10.40
N SER A 69 18.81 18.17 10.57
CA SER A 69 19.26 16.78 10.82
C SER A 69 19.87 16.11 9.58
N TYR A 70 19.80 16.78 8.42
CA TYR A 70 20.30 16.28 7.15
C TYR A 70 20.94 17.41 6.31
N HIS A 71 21.86 18.15 6.94
CA HIS A 71 22.70 19.18 6.29
C HIS A 71 21.92 20.36 5.69
N GLY A 72 20.75 20.71 6.26
CA GLY A 72 19.94 21.85 5.83
C GLY A 72 19.21 21.61 4.50
N ILE A 73 19.03 20.35 4.10
CA ILE A 73 18.37 20.01 2.84
C ILE A 73 16.89 20.39 2.87
N VAL A 74 16.37 20.87 1.74
CA VAL A 74 14.93 20.98 1.49
C VAL A 74 14.54 19.83 0.57
N TYR A 75 13.82 18.82 1.10
CA TYR A 75 13.55 17.57 0.36
C TYR A 75 12.77 17.82 -0.94
N ALA A 76 11.74 18.66 -0.89
CA ALA A 76 10.90 19.00 -2.04
C ALA A 76 11.67 19.73 -3.15
N GLU A 77 12.65 20.56 -2.81
CA GLU A 77 13.52 21.23 -3.79
C GLU A 77 14.57 20.28 -4.35
N LYS A 78 15.19 19.46 -3.50
CA LYS A 78 16.30 18.59 -3.91
C LYS A 78 15.85 17.39 -4.73
N PHE A 79 14.77 16.74 -4.30
CA PHE A 79 14.30 15.47 -4.86
C PHE A 79 13.02 15.61 -5.69
N GLY A 80 12.47 16.82 -5.78
CA GLY A 80 11.23 17.08 -6.51
C GLY A 80 10.03 16.34 -5.92
N GLN A 81 8.90 16.39 -6.63
CA GLN A 81 7.68 15.71 -6.23
C GLN A 81 7.86 14.18 -6.20
N GLU A 82 8.65 13.65 -7.16
CA GLU A 82 8.92 12.21 -7.33
C GLU A 82 9.68 11.55 -6.18
N GLY A 83 10.54 12.31 -5.49
CA GLY A 83 11.45 11.75 -4.50
C GLY A 83 11.33 12.33 -3.10
N ALA A 84 10.65 13.46 -2.89
CA ALA A 84 10.71 14.16 -1.61
C ALA A 84 10.21 13.32 -0.44
N PHE A 85 9.03 12.73 -0.55
CA PHE A 85 8.39 12.02 0.54
C PHE A 85 9.08 10.68 0.83
N ILE A 86 9.29 9.84 -0.18
CA ILE A 86 9.98 8.55 0.01
C ILE A 86 11.42 8.71 0.50
N THR A 87 12.14 9.75 0.04
CA THR A 87 13.50 10.02 0.51
C THR A 87 13.48 10.42 1.98
N LYS A 88 12.60 11.35 2.38
CA LYS A 88 12.49 11.76 3.80
C LYS A 88 12.08 10.60 4.70
N ALA A 89 11.14 9.76 4.26
CA ALA A 89 10.73 8.57 5.01
C ALA A 89 11.92 7.62 5.24
N THR A 90 12.81 7.48 4.25
CA THR A 90 13.98 6.61 4.35
C THR A 90 15.13 7.26 5.13
N SER A 91 15.48 8.51 4.84
CA SER A 91 16.65 9.18 5.42
C SER A 91 16.45 9.63 6.86
N GLN A 92 15.20 9.91 7.27
CA GLN A 92 14.88 10.37 8.61
C GLN A 92 14.16 9.29 9.41
N LEU A 93 12.96 8.87 8.99
CA LEU A 93 12.15 7.97 9.82
C LEU A 93 12.76 6.57 9.95
N MET A 94 13.19 5.97 8.84
CA MET A 94 13.81 4.64 8.88
C MET A 94 15.16 4.68 9.60
N ARG A 95 15.96 5.75 9.42
CA ARG A 95 17.21 5.98 10.15
C ARG A 95 16.99 6.07 11.66
N ASP A 96 16.01 6.86 12.09
CA ASP A 96 15.82 7.22 13.50
C ASP A 96 15.03 6.16 14.27
N PHE A 97 14.02 5.52 13.65
CA PHE A 97 13.21 4.48 14.28
C PHE A 97 13.71 3.06 14.02
N GLY A 98 14.64 2.86 13.08
CA GLY A 98 15.25 1.57 12.82
C GLY A 98 14.28 0.54 12.21
N CYS A 99 13.21 0.97 11.54
CA CYS A 99 12.23 0.10 10.88
C CYS A 99 12.78 -0.52 9.57
N VAL A 100 13.94 -1.18 9.66
CA VAL A 100 14.68 -1.73 8.53
C VAL A 100 14.28 -3.19 8.30
N GLN A 101 14.00 -3.56 7.05
CA GLN A 101 13.70 -4.93 6.69
C GLN A 101 14.97 -5.79 6.69
N SER A 102 14.89 -6.99 7.28
CA SER A 102 15.97 -7.99 7.17
C SER A 102 16.20 -8.39 5.71
N PRO A 103 17.44 -8.51 5.23
CA PRO A 103 17.73 -9.00 3.88
C PRO A 103 17.11 -10.37 3.59
N GLN A 104 17.04 -11.25 4.59
CA GLN A 104 16.41 -12.55 4.45
C GLN A 104 14.89 -12.43 4.26
N SER A 105 14.23 -11.52 4.98
CA SER A 105 12.80 -11.24 4.81
C SER A 105 12.52 -10.59 3.46
N ALA A 106 13.43 -9.75 2.95
CA ALA A 106 13.32 -9.20 1.60
C ALA A 106 13.45 -10.28 0.52
N PHE A 107 14.35 -11.25 0.71
CA PHE A 107 14.47 -12.41 -0.16
C PHE A 107 13.18 -13.26 -0.19
N TYR A 108 12.60 -13.57 0.98
CA TYR A 108 11.33 -14.31 1.04
C TYR A 108 10.19 -13.55 0.38
N LEU A 109 10.09 -12.24 0.62
CA LEU A 109 9.12 -11.40 -0.06
C LEU A 109 9.28 -11.48 -1.58
N ASN A 110 10.51 -11.39 -2.10
CA ASN A 110 10.75 -11.50 -3.54
C ASN A 110 10.26 -12.84 -4.10
N MET A 111 10.56 -13.96 -3.43
CA MET A 111 10.04 -15.29 -3.81
C MET A 111 8.51 -15.34 -3.81
N GLY A 112 7.86 -14.74 -2.81
CA GLY A 112 6.40 -14.64 -2.75
C GLY A 112 5.83 -13.86 -3.95
N LEU A 113 6.44 -12.72 -4.28
CA LEU A 113 5.98 -11.84 -5.36
C LEU A 113 5.95 -12.51 -6.74
N GLU A 114 6.86 -13.44 -7.03
CA GLU A 114 6.91 -14.19 -8.29
C GLU A 114 5.59 -14.90 -8.61
N SER A 115 4.86 -15.35 -7.58
CA SER A 115 3.59 -16.07 -7.71
C SER A 115 2.37 -15.22 -7.33
N LEU A 116 2.53 -13.94 -7.00
CA LEU A 116 1.43 -13.10 -6.50
C LEU A 116 0.23 -13.08 -7.43
N HIS A 117 0.45 -12.87 -8.73
CA HIS A 117 -0.60 -12.76 -9.74
C HIS A 117 -1.45 -14.04 -9.87
N VAL A 118 -0.83 -15.23 -9.88
CA VAL A 118 -1.58 -16.50 -9.93
C VAL A 118 -2.26 -16.84 -8.61
N ARG A 119 -1.63 -16.53 -7.47
CA ARG A 119 -2.22 -16.74 -6.15
C ARG A 119 -3.46 -15.88 -5.94
N MET A 120 -3.38 -14.60 -6.30
CA MET A 120 -4.51 -13.67 -6.12
C MET A 120 -5.71 -14.07 -6.97
N ALA A 121 -5.52 -14.47 -8.22
CA ALA A 121 -6.62 -14.97 -9.06
C ALA A 121 -7.36 -16.15 -8.38
N ARG A 122 -6.60 -17.13 -7.85
CA ARG A 122 -7.20 -18.27 -7.15
C ARG A 122 -7.84 -17.91 -5.81
N HIS A 123 -7.25 -16.97 -5.04
CA HIS A 123 -7.84 -16.48 -3.80
C HIS A 123 -9.19 -15.81 -4.05
N VAL A 124 -9.30 -14.99 -5.09
CA VAL A 124 -10.54 -14.30 -5.46
C VAL A 124 -11.60 -15.31 -5.94
N GLU A 125 -11.23 -16.23 -6.84
CA GLU A 125 -12.11 -17.29 -7.33
C GLU A 125 -12.72 -18.11 -6.17
N ASN A 126 -11.85 -18.60 -5.27
CA ASN A 126 -12.28 -19.39 -4.12
C ASN A 126 -13.12 -18.56 -3.13
N GLY A 127 -12.73 -17.30 -2.89
CA GLY A 127 -13.45 -16.40 -2.00
C GLY A 127 -14.89 -16.16 -2.47
N LEU A 128 -15.08 -15.91 -3.77
CA LEU A 128 -16.40 -15.75 -4.36
C LEU A 128 -17.22 -17.05 -4.30
N ALA A 129 -16.60 -18.20 -4.56
CA ALA A 129 -17.28 -19.49 -4.47
C ALA A 129 -17.79 -19.77 -3.03
N VAL A 130 -16.97 -19.49 -2.02
CA VAL A 130 -17.37 -19.58 -0.60
C VAL A 130 -18.46 -18.58 -0.28
N ALA A 131 -18.34 -17.34 -0.74
CA ALA A 131 -19.34 -16.30 -0.49
C ALA A 131 -20.73 -16.70 -1.03
N ARG A 132 -20.79 -17.24 -2.26
CA ARG A 132 -22.03 -17.75 -2.87
C ARG A 132 -22.60 -18.94 -2.10
N PHE A 133 -21.75 -19.90 -1.74
CA PHE A 133 -22.16 -21.05 -0.94
C PHE A 133 -22.78 -20.63 0.40
N LEU A 134 -22.18 -19.66 1.08
CA LEU A 134 -22.68 -19.15 2.36
C LEU A 134 -23.95 -18.31 2.19
N GLU A 135 -24.10 -17.59 1.08
CA GLU A 135 -25.28 -16.75 0.80
C GLU A 135 -26.56 -17.58 0.67
N GLU A 136 -26.44 -18.81 0.15
CA GLU A 136 -27.57 -19.74 -0.01
C GLU A 136 -27.86 -20.57 1.26
N HIS A 137 -27.01 -20.48 2.29
CA HIS A 137 -27.09 -21.39 3.42
C HIS A 137 -28.16 -20.96 4.45
N PRO A 138 -29.12 -21.82 4.83
CA PRO A 138 -30.29 -21.43 5.64
C PRO A 138 -29.96 -20.97 7.08
N LEU A 139 -28.76 -21.30 7.57
CA LEU A 139 -28.28 -20.86 8.89
C LEU A 139 -27.43 -19.58 8.85
N VAL A 140 -27.15 -19.03 7.67
CA VAL A 140 -26.36 -17.81 7.51
C VAL A 140 -27.30 -16.62 7.32
N THR A 141 -27.22 -15.65 8.22
CA THR A 141 -28.10 -14.47 8.15
C THR A 141 -27.71 -13.50 7.05
N LYS A 142 -26.40 -13.32 6.81
CA LYS A 142 -25.88 -12.37 5.83
C LYS A 142 -24.44 -12.69 5.46
N VAL A 143 -24.11 -12.51 4.19
CA VAL A 143 -22.74 -12.54 3.68
C VAL A 143 -22.35 -11.14 3.20
N HIS A 144 -21.14 -10.73 3.52
CA HIS A 144 -20.54 -9.49 3.06
C HIS A 144 -19.33 -9.84 2.19
N TYR A 145 -19.47 -9.62 0.89
CA TYR A 145 -18.42 -9.89 -0.07
C TYR A 145 -18.66 -9.03 -1.32
N PRO A 146 -17.77 -8.07 -1.65
CA PRO A 146 -18.00 -7.12 -2.73
C PRO A 146 -18.21 -7.75 -4.12
N GLY A 147 -17.85 -9.02 -4.32
CA GLY A 147 -18.15 -9.76 -5.56
C GLY A 147 -19.56 -10.38 -5.64
N LEU A 148 -20.40 -10.23 -4.61
CA LEU A 148 -21.80 -10.67 -4.62
C LEU A 148 -22.73 -9.54 -5.08
N PRO A 149 -23.67 -9.77 -6.00
CA PRO A 149 -24.64 -8.75 -6.45
C PRO A 149 -25.50 -8.14 -5.32
N SER A 150 -25.64 -8.86 -4.20
CA SER A 150 -26.38 -8.44 -3.01
C SER A 150 -25.59 -7.49 -2.10
N ASP A 151 -24.27 -7.38 -2.29
CA ASP A 151 -23.42 -6.52 -1.46
C ASP A 151 -23.55 -5.06 -1.90
N GLY A 152 -23.60 -4.15 -0.91
CA GLY A 152 -23.77 -2.72 -1.19
C GLY A 152 -22.60 -2.10 -1.97
N SER A 153 -21.43 -2.73 -1.96
CA SER A 153 -20.25 -2.27 -2.70
C SER A 153 -20.11 -2.90 -4.09
N TYR A 154 -21.04 -3.76 -4.53
CA TYR A 154 -20.91 -4.53 -5.77
C TYR A 154 -20.68 -3.67 -7.01
N ALA A 155 -21.36 -2.52 -7.10
CA ALA A 155 -21.21 -1.61 -8.25
C ALA A 155 -19.87 -0.85 -8.26
N LEU A 156 -19.19 -0.76 -7.11
CA LEU A 156 -17.90 -0.08 -6.96
C LEU A 156 -16.71 -1.04 -7.14
N ALA A 157 -16.90 -2.33 -6.84
CA ALA A 157 -15.89 -3.38 -6.86
C ALA A 157 -15.57 -3.87 -8.28
#